data_AF-A0A402AG76-F1
#
_entry.id   AF-A0A402AG76-F1
#
_cell.length_a   1.000
_cell.length_b   1.000
_cell.length_c   1.000
_cell.angle_alpha   90.00
_cell.angle_beta   90.00
_cell.angle_gamma   90.00
#
_symmetry.space_group_name_H-M   'P 1'
#
loop_
_entity.id
_entity.type
_entity.pdbx_description
1 polymer ?
#
loop_
_entity_poly.entity_id
_entity_poly.type
_entity_poly.pdbx_seq_one_letter_code
_entity_poly.pdbx_strand_id
1 'polypeptide(L)'
;MIIVTIDPQSNYVGMLSIPRDMQVSDLTLGGQAKIDQVFEHGWQGNTTTEKAQRAAGHTMDVIEQNYGIHIDHYAWVGLQGFIKVIDTIGGVDVDASHPIFDDAYPDDTGKNTDKYGYKRLDIAPGPQHFDGLSALQYVRTRHADLGGDFGRTDRQQQVLSQIKVKLNGTDIVTKAPEILKDLDGSLLTDLTVAQLASFAQLAKSVDINKVDRVSFTQNYSSPITTNNLGNFAPNCTLITAKIRQMFGIDPKCIPQAATSENTGTSVAQSQPAIATNTTASVPVTSSFHTGSGYQLACLNAGTATISNKTTFGNLMDLMLLTVSGSFTAMGK
;
A
#
# COMPACT_ATOMS: atom_id res chain seq x y z
N MET A 1 0.14 -2.51 3.12
CA MET A 1 0.33 -1.06 3.35
C MET A 1 -0.77 -0.31 2.63
N ILE A 2 -1.10 0.89 3.08
CA ILE A 2 -2.13 1.74 2.47
C ILE A 2 -1.51 3.11 2.19
N ILE A 3 -1.68 3.61 0.97
CA ILE A 3 -1.38 4.98 0.57
C ILE A 3 -2.70 5.72 0.58
N VAL A 4 -2.80 6.78 1.37
CA VAL A 4 -3.96 7.67 1.40
C VAL A 4 -3.60 8.94 0.65
N THR A 5 -4.33 9.25 -0.41
CA THR A 5 -4.16 10.48 -1.18
C THR A 5 -5.34 11.41 -0.95
N ILE A 6 -5.08 12.70 -0.78
CA ILE A 6 -6.10 13.72 -0.61
C ILE A 6 -5.81 14.89 -1.55
N ASP A 7 -6.71 15.13 -2.50
CA ASP A 7 -6.69 16.31 -3.35
C ASP A 7 -7.79 17.29 -2.88
N PRO A 8 -7.42 18.37 -2.16
CA PRO A 8 -8.38 19.35 -1.67
C PRO A 8 -8.99 20.20 -2.79
N GLN A 9 -8.37 20.30 -3.96
CA GLN A 9 -8.90 21.10 -5.07
C GLN A 9 -10.05 20.39 -5.77
N SER A 10 -9.91 19.07 -6.02
CA SER A 10 -10.97 18.26 -6.61
C SER A 10 -11.90 17.62 -5.58
N ASN A 11 -11.62 17.78 -4.29
CA ASN A 11 -12.29 17.09 -3.17
C ASN A 11 -12.26 15.56 -3.34
N TYR A 12 -11.15 15.05 -3.87
CA TYR A 12 -10.92 13.63 -4.09
C TYR A 12 -10.11 13.04 -2.94
N VAL A 13 -10.51 11.84 -2.50
CA VAL A 13 -9.76 11.05 -1.53
C VAL A 13 -9.65 9.62 -2.05
N GLY A 14 -8.43 9.12 -2.11
CA GLY A 14 -8.15 7.75 -2.53
C GLY A 14 -7.43 6.97 -1.42
N MET A 15 -7.75 5.69 -1.31
CA MET A 15 -6.98 4.73 -0.53
C MET A 15 -6.51 3.63 -1.46
N LEU A 16 -5.19 3.56 -1.67
CA LEU A 16 -4.54 2.54 -2.46
C LEU A 16 -3.77 1.57 -1.54
N SER A 17 -4.20 0.33 -1.50
CA SER A 17 -3.49 -0.72 -0.80
C SER A 17 -2.54 -1.48 -1.71
N ILE A 18 -1.28 -1.58 -1.30
CA ILE A 18 -0.28 -2.46 -1.92
C ILE A 18 -0.12 -3.69 -1.02
N PRO A 19 -0.36 -4.91 -1.54
CA PRO A 19 -0.29 -6.10 -0.72
C PRO A 19 1.15 -6.41 -0.32
N ARG A 20 1.30 -7.01 0.86
CA ARG A 20 2.59 -7.30 1.50
C ARG A 20 3.55 -8.10 0.62
N ASP A 21 3.01 -9.09 -0.09
CA ASP A 21 3.78 -10.00 -0.93
C ASP A 21 3.91 -9.51 -2.38
N MET A 22 3.55 -8.26 -2.69
CA MET A 22 3.82 -7.66 -3.99
C MET A 22 5.32 -7.59 -4.23
N GLN A 23 5.78 -8.12 -5.37
CA GLN A 23 7.17 -8.02 -5.80
C GLN A 23 7.45 -6.63 -6.36
N VAL A 24 8.55 -6.05 -5.90
CA VAL A 24 9.10 -4.76 -6.34
C VAL A 24 10.57 -4.91 -6.62
N SER A 25 11.09 -4.03 -7.48
CA SER A 25 12.51 -3.95 -7.74
C SER A 25 13.19 -3.05 -6.73
N ASP A 26 14.25 -3.57 -6.11
CA ASP A 26 15.06 -2.88 -5.11
C ASP A 26 16.51 -3.37 -5.23
N LEU A 27 17.42 -2.49 -5.66
CA LEU A 27 18.83 -2.82 -5.86
C LEU A 27 19.56 -3.09 -4.55
N THR A 28 19.09 -2.53 -3.42
CA THR A 28 19.69 -2.77 -2.10
C THR A 28 19.46 -4.21 -1.62
N LEU A 29 18.42 -4.87 -2.15
CA LEU A 29 18.04 -6.25 -1.87
C LEU A 29 18.37 -7.23 -3.02
N GLY A 30 19.31 -6.87 -3.89
CA GLY A 30 19.76 -7.76 -4.97
C GLY A 30 18.84 -7.77 -6.19
N GLY A 31 17.95 -6.79 -6.31
CA GLY A 31 17.20 -6.47 -7.52
C GLY A 31 15.71 -6.74 -7.44
N GLN A 32 15.26 -7.76 -6.70
CA GLN A 32 13.83 -8.06 -6.52
C GLN A 32 13.54 -8.48 -5.08
N ALA A 33 12.50 -7.90 -4.49
CA ALA A 33 12.07 -8.18 -3.13
C ALA A 33 10.55 -8.08 -3.01
N LYS A 34 9.98 -8.70 -1.98
CA LYS A 34 8.62 -8.36 -1.56
C LYS A 34 8.64 -7.01 -0.86
N ILE A 35 7.53 -6.28 -0.94
CA ILE A 35 7.45 -4.95 -0.34
C ILE A 35 7.54 -4.96 1.20
N ASP A 36 7.20 -6.06 1.90
CA ASP A 36 7.51 -6.17 3.33
C ASP A 36 8.99 -6.32 3.64
N GLN A 37 9.72 -7.06 2.81
CA GLN A 37 11.17 -7.22 2.95
C GLN A 37 11.89 -5.88 2.78
N VAL A 38 11.37 -4.99 1.93
CA VAL A 38 11.88 -3.61 1.78
C VAL A 38 11.77 -2.84 3.10
N PHE A 39 10.61 -2.91 3.75
CA PHE A 39 10.38 -2.28 5.04
C PHE A 39 11.26 -2.90 6.13
N GLU A 40 11.30 -4.24 6.19
CA GLU A 40 12.13 -4.99 7.13
C GLU A 40 13.63 -4.67 6.96
N HIS A 41 14.10 -4.57 5.72
CA HIS A 41 15.48 -4.19 5.42
C HIS A 41 15.81 -2.79 5.92
N GLY A 42 14.89 -1.84 5.76
CA GLY A 42 15.09 -0.47 6.26
C GLY A 42 14.97 -0.35 7.78
N TRP A 43 14.46 -1.36 8.49
CA TRP A 43 14.26 -1.39 9.94
C TRP A 43 15.57 -1.56 10.73
N GLN A 44 16.49 -0.60 10.57
CA GLN A 44 17.79 -0.58 11.26
C GLN A 44 18.00 0.79 11.91
N GLY A 45 18.69 0.82 13.04
CA GLY A 45 18.84 2.01 13.89
C GLY A 45 18.96 1.64 15.36
N ASN A 46 19.32 2.61 16.20
CA ASN A 46 19.51 2.40 17.63
C ASN A 46 18.19 2.55 18.40
N THR A 47 17.28 3.40 17.92
CA THR A 47 15.96 3.64 18.53
C THR A 47 14.83 3.12 17.64
N THR A 48 13.66 2.87 18.22
CA THR A 48 12.46 2.47 17.44
C THR A 48 12.08 3.55 16.42
N THR A 49 12.20 4.83 16.79
CA THR A 49 11.93 5.96 15.91
C THR A 49 12.87 5.97 14.70
N GLU A 50 14.19 5.81 14.91
CA GLU A 50 15.16 5.72 13.82
C GLU A 50 14.87 4.54 12.89
N LYS A 51 14.56 3.37 13.45
CA LYS A 51 14.21 2.17 12.68
C LYS A 51 12.98 2.40 11.80
N ALA A 52 11.92 2.96 12.37
CA ALA A 52 10.69 3.23 11.63
C ALA A 52 10.89 4.30 10.55
N GLN A 53 11.65 5.36 10.84
CA GLN A 53 11.93 6.42 9.87
C GLN A 53 12.73 5.87 8.67
N ARG A 54 13.77 5.06 8.92
CA ARG A 54 14.58 4.45 7.84
C ARG A 54 13.77 3.42 7.06
N ALA A 55 12.97 2.60 7.73
CA ALA A 55 12.09 1.63 7.08
C ALA A 55 11.03 2.31 6.20
N ALA A 56 10.37 3.34 6.73
CA ALA A 56 9.38 4.12 5.99
C ALA A 56 10.03 4.82 4.79
N GLY A 57 11.13 5.55 5.00
CA GLY A 57 11.83 6.25 3.92
C GLY A 57 12.28 5.30 2.80
N HIS A 58 12.90 4.17 3.16
CA HIS A 58 13.30 3.17 2.15
C HIS A 58 12.10 2.63 1.36
N THR A 59 10.97 2.39 2.05
CA THR A 59 9.77 1.89 1.38
C THR A 59 9.15 2.94 0.48
N MET A 60 9.14 4.22 0.89
CA MET A 60 8.70 5.33 0.04
C MET A 60 9.53 5.43 -1.24
N ASP A 61 10.86 5.39 -1.11
CA ASP A 61 11.77 5.44 -2.26
C ASP A 61 11.50 4.29 -3.24
N VAL A 62 11.29 3.08 -2.73
CA VAL A 62 10.97 1.91 -3.57
C VAL A 62 9.59 2.06 -4.22
N ILE A 63 8.58 2.61 -3.53
CA ILE A 63 7.27 2.89 -4.12
C ILE A 63 7.39 3.94 -5.22
N GLU A 64 8.13 5.02 -5.00
CA GLU A 64 8.34 6.06 -6.00
C GLU A 64 9.10 5.52 -7.21
N GLN A 65 10.14 4.71 -6.98
CA GLN A 65 10.91 4.08 -8.04
C GLN A 65 10.06 3.11 -8.89
N ASN A 66 9.25 2.27 -8.23
CA ASN A 66 8.50 1.22 -8.91
C ASN A 66 7.22 1.77 -9.55
N TYR A 67 6.52 2.70 -8.90
CA TYR A 67 5.17 3.12 -9.26
C TYR A 67 5.07 4.59 -9.67
N GLY A 68 6.10 5.39 -9.42
CA GLY A 68 6.10 6.84 -9.68
C GLY A 68 5.31 7.66 -8.66
N ILE A 69 4.78 7.02 -7.63
CA ILE A 69 3.99 7.67 -6.58
C ILE A 69 4.97 8.27 -5.56
N HIS A 70 5.01 9.60 -5.48
CA HIS A 70 5.73 10.30 -4.42
C HIS A 70 4.91 10.27 -3.13
N ILE A 71 5.54 9.97 -2.01
CA ILE A 71 4.88 9.92 -0.69
C ILE A 71 5.45 11.05 0.17
N ASP A 72 4.59 11.97 0.60
CA ASP A 72 5.01 13.13 1.38
C ASP A 72 5.27 12.79 2.84
N HIS A 73 4.45 11.89 3.41
CA HIS A 73 4.45 11.60 4.84
C HIS A 73 4.17 10.11 5.11
N TYR A 74 4.61 9.63 6.28
CA TYR A 74 4.21 8.30 6.77
C TYR A 74 3.57 8.34 8.15
N ALA A 75 2.75 7.33 8.39
CA ALA A 75 2.35 6.92 9.72
C ALA A 75 2.56 5.41 9.86
N TRP A 76 3.47 5.03 10.74
CA TRP A 76 3.62 3.66 11.21
C TRP A 76 2.89 3.50 12.54
N VAL A 77 2.05 2.47 12.64
CA VAL A 77 1.30 2.18 13.86
C VAL A 77 1.60 0.75 14.31
N GLY A 78 2.18 0.61 15.50
CA GLY A 78 2.41 -0.68 16.13
C GLY A 78 1.10 -1.31 16.62
N LEU A 79 1.09 -2.63 16.86
CA LEU A 79 -0.12 -3.37 17.25
C LEU A 79 -0.78 -2.80 18.52
N GLN A 80 0.03 -2.48 19.53
CA GLN A 80 -0.46 -1.88 20.78
C GLN A 80 -0.98 -0.45 20.55
N GLY A 81 -0.34 0.31 19.67
CA GLY A 81 -0.83 1.63 19.26
C GLY A 81 -2.19 1.53 18.61
N PHE A 82 -2.37 0.59 17.69
CA PHE A 82 -3.65 0.35 17.03
C PHE A 82 -4.76 0.04 18.05
N ILE A 83 -4.54 -0.89 18.98
CA ILE A 83 -5.53 -1.23 20.02
C ILE A 83 -5.92 0.03 20.80
N LYS A 84 -4.93 0.78 21.30
CA LYS A 84 -5.15 2.01 22.06
C LYS A 84 -5.92 3.07 21.26
N VAL A 85 -5.58 3.31 19.99
CA VAL A 85 -6.33 4.27 19.14
C VAL A 85 -7.81 3.92 19.14
N ILE A 86 -8.12 2.65 18.84
CA ILE A 86 -9.50 2.19 18.71
C ILE A 86 -10.24 2.29 20.05
N ASP A 87 -9.59 1.90 21.16
CA ASP A 87 -10.19 2.01 22.49
C ASP A 87 -10.44 3.47 22.89
N THR A 88 -9.49 4.38 22.62
CA THR A 88 -9.62 5.81 22.96
C THR A 88 -10.76 6.50 22.18
N ILE A 89 -11.04 6.06 20.94
CA ILE A 89 -12.18 6.56 20.16
C ILE A 89 -13.49 5.82 20.47
N GLY A 90 -13.49 4.90 21.44
CA GLY A 90 -14.68 4.17 21.89
C GLY A 90 -15.10 3.04 20.96
N GLY A 91 -14.13 2.37 20.31
CA GLY A 91 -14.36 1.26 19.39
C GLY A 91 -14.78 1.70 17.98
N VAL A 92 -14.95 0.72 17.09
CA VAL A 92 -15.40 0.92 15.69
C VAL A 92 -16.56 0.00 15.36
N ASP A 93 -17.49 0.48 14.54
CA ASP A 93 -18.61 -0.33 14.05
C ASP A 93 -18.23 -0.89 12.68
N VAL A 94 -18.14 -2.21 12.55
CA VAL A 94 -17.81 -2.88 11.29
C VAL A 94 -18.92 -3.81 10.87
N ASP A 95 -19.00 -4.09 9.57
CA ASP A 95 -19.93 -5.07 9.01
C ASP A 95 -19.11 -6.22 8.40
N ALA A 96 -19.08 -7.36 9.09
CA ALA A 96 -18.37 -8.54 8.62
C ALA A 96 -19.19 -9.25 7.54
N SER A 97 -18.74 -9.19 6.29
CA SER A 97 -19.49 -9.72 5.15
C SER A 97 -19.77 -11.23 5.20
N HIS A 98 -18.96 -11.99 5.92
CA HIS A 98 -19.11 -13.43 6.14
C HIS A 98 -18.47 -13.85 7.48
N PRO A 99 -18.80 -15.04 8.02
CA PRO A 99 -18.10 -15.56 9.20
C PRO A 99 -16.60 -15.74 8.94
N ILE A 100 -15.78 -15.53 9.96
CA ILE A 100 -14.34 -15.77 9.93
C ILE A 100 -13.96 -16.74 11.04
N PHE A 101 -13.36 -17.88 10.69
CA PHE A 101 -12.97 -18.95 11.61
C PHE A 101 -11.48 -19.28 11.50
N ASP A 102 -10.60 -18.52 12.13
CA ASP A 102 -9.15 -18.69 11.99
C ASP A 102 -8.58 -19.54 13.12
N ASP A 103 -8.34 -20.83 12.84
CA ASP A 103 -7.76 -21.79 13.77
C ASP A 103 -6.27 -21.56 14.06
N ALA A 104 -5.62 -20.73 13.24
CA ALA A 104 -4.19 -20.44 13.28
C ALA A 104 -3.92 -18.94 13.50
N TYR A 105 -4.80 -18.25 14.24
CA TYR A 105 -4.59 -16.85 14.56
C TYR A 105 -3.41 -16.71 15.55
N PRO A 106 -2.41 -15.85 15.29
CA PRO A 106 -1.26 -15.68 16.18
C PRO A 106 -1.67 -15.18 17.58
N ASP A 107 -1.22 -15.87 18.63
CA ASP A 107 -1.50 -15.46 20.01
C ASP A 107 -0.41 -14.53 20.58
N ASP A 108 -0.15 -13.42 19.89
CA ASP A 108 0.94 -12.48 20.18
C ASP A 108 0.48 -11.14 20.77
N THR A 109 -0.80 -11.03 21.13
CA THR A 109 -1.41 -9.82 21.70
C THR A 109 -1.82 -9.97 23.17
N GLY A 110 -1.62 -11.16 23.75
CA GLY A 110 -1.95 -11.49 25.14
C GLY A 110 -0.71 -11.61 26.04
N LYS A 111 -0.88 -12.14 27.25
CA LYS A 111 0.24 -12.49 28.16
C LYS A 111 0.96 -13.77 27.77
N ASN A 112 0.67 -14.32 26.58
CA ASN A 112 1.27 -15.55 26.13
C ASN A 112 2.77 -15.32 25.87
N THR A 113 3.61 -16.18 26.44
CA THR A 113 5.05 -16.15 26.25
C THR A 113 5.50 -17.01 25.08
N ASP A 114 4.62 -17.87 24.55
CA ASP A 114 4.86 -18.62 23.34
C ASP A 114 4.60 -17.76 22.10
N LYS A 115 5.70 -17.27 21.55
CA LYS A 115 5.74 -16.45 20.34
C LYS A 115 5.24 -17.19 19.07
N TYR A 116 5.16 -18.51 19.10
CA TYR A 116 4.61 -19.34 18.03
C TYR A 116 3.24 -19.92 18.39
N GLY A 117 2.65 -19.46 19.50
CA GLY A 117 1.32 -19.85 19.92
C GLY A 117 0.26 -19.42 18.92
N TYR A 118 -0.70 -20.31 18.68
CA TYR A 118 -1.89 -20.04 17.89
C TYR A 118 -3.12 -20.16 18.78
N LYS A 119 -4.15 -19.40 18.44
CA LYS A 119 -5.48 -19.51 19.02
C LYS A 119 -6.54 -19.54 17.93
N ARG A 120 -7.70 -20.08 18.28
CA ARG A 120 -8.89 -19.99 17.44
C ARG A 120 -9.50 -18.60 17.57
N LEU A 121 -9.77 -17.98 16.43
CA LEU A 121 -10.55 -16.75 16.30
C LEU A 121 -11.87 -17.08 15.61
N ASP A 122 -12.96 -16.57 16.16
CA ASP A 122 -14.31 -16.69 15.62
C ASP A 122 -14.95 -15.30 15.57
N ILE A 123 -15.32 -14.85 14.37
CA ILE A 123 -16.02 -13.59 14.14
C ILE A 123 -17.29 -13.92 13.35
N ALA A 124 -18.44 -13.62 13.96
CA ALA A 124 -19.74 -13.78 13.32
C ALA A 124 -19.90 -12.83 12.12
N PRO A 125 -20.76 -13.13 11.13
CA PRO A 125 -21.10 -12.18 10.09
C PRO A 125 -22.04 -11.08 10.60
N GLY A 126 -22.05 -9.95 9.90
CA GLY A 126 -22.95 -8.83 10.10
C GLY A 126 -22.37 -7.67 10.92
N PRO A 127 -23.22 -6.65 11.20
CA PRO A 127 -22.83 -5.45 11.94
C PRO A 127 -22.45 -5.75 13.38
N GLN A 128 -21.25 -5.31 13.77
CA GLN A 128 -20.68 -5.55 15.09
C GLN A 128 -19.90 -4.33 15.57
N HIS A 129 -19.86 -4.15 16.88
CA HIS A 129 -19.02 -3.15 17.53
C HIS A 129 -17.74 -3.81 18.04
N PHE A 130 -16.59 -3.33 17.57
CA PHE A 130 -15.28 -3.85 17.95
C PHE A 130 -14.52 -2.87 18.83
N ASP A 131 -14.08 -3.37 19.98
CA ASP A 131 -13.01 -2.76 20.77
C ASP A 131 -11.65 -2.91 20.06
N GLY A 132 -10.59 -2.35 20.65
CA GLY A 132 -9.27 -2.34 20.03
C GLY A 132 -8.70 -3.73 19.77
N LEU A 133 -8.93 -4.68 20.67
CA LEU A 133 -8.45 -6.06 20.49
C LEU A 133 -9.23 -6.79 19.39
N SER A 134 -10.56 -6.66 19.37
CA SER A 134 -11.43 -7.28 18.37
C SER A 134 -11.19 -6.68 16.99
N ALA A 135 -11.00 -5.36 16.90
CA ALA A 135 -10.64 -4.68 15.67
C ALA A 135 -9.25 -5.14 15.17
N LEU A 136 -8.29 -5.35 16.08
CA LEU A 136 -6.97 -5.84 15.72
C LEU A 136 -7.04 -7.26 15.16
N GLN A 137 -7.79 -8.14 15.82
CA GLN A 137 -8.03 -9.51 15.34
C GLN A 137 -8.69 -9.49 13.96
N TYR A 138 -9.69 -8.63 13.80
CA TYR A 138 -10.40 -8.45 12.54
C TYR A 138 -9.52 -7.95 11.41
N VAL A 139 -8.52 -7.08 11.62
CA VAL A 139 -7.64 -6.62 10.52
C VAL A 139 -6.42 -7.50 10.28
N ARG A 140 -6.20 -8.51 11.14
CA ARG A 140 -5.00 -9.37 11.10
C ARG A 140 -5.26 -10.81 10.66
N THR A 141 -6.47 -11.34 10.84
CA THR A 141 -6.77 -12.72 10.43
C THR A 141 -6.54 -12.93 8.94
N ARG A 142 -6.03 -14.12 8.58
CA ARG A 142 -5.60 -14.50 7.22
C ARG A 142 -6.11 -15.86 6.80
N HIS A 143 -6.11 -16.84 7.72
CA HIS A 143 -6.02 -18.26 7.36
C HIS A 143 -7.36 -19.00 7.25
N ALA A 144 -8.47 -18.28 7.23
CA ALA A 144 -9.81 -18.85 7.02
C ALA A 144 -10.84 -17.84 6.51
N ASP A 145 -10.34 -16.75 5.91
CA ASP A 145 -11.17 -15.77 5.22
C ASP A 145 -11.37 -16.24 3.77
N LEU A 146 -12.61 -16.21 3.26
CA LEU A 146 -12.95 -16.52 1.87
C LEU A 146 -12.15 -15.64 0.88
N GLY A 147 -11.67 -14.46 1.32
CA GLY A 147 -10.81 -13.56 0.56
C GLY A 147 -9.30 -13.62 0.88
N GLY A 148 -8.86 -14.47 1.82
CA GLY A 148 -7.44 -14.61 2.19
C GLY A 148 -6.73 -13.27 2.49
N ASP A 149 -5.52 -13.07 1.94
CA ASP A 149 -4.75 -11.83 2.10
C ASP A 149 -5.43 -10.59 1.48
N PHE A 150 -6.34 -10.80 0.52
CA PHE A 150 -7.11 -9.73 -0.11
C PHE A 150 -8.24 -9.26 0.80
N GLY A 151 -8.98 -10.20 1.40
CA GLY A 151 -9.98 -9.89 2.43
C GLY A 151 -9.37 -9.12 3.61
N ARG A 152 -8.13 -9.44 4.02
CA ARG A 152 -7.41 -8.67 5.03
C ARG A 152 -7.23 -7.20 4.64
N THR A 153 -6.85 -6.94 3.39
CA THR A 153 -6.66 -5.57 2.90
C THR A 153 -7.97 -4.78 2.89
N ASP A 154 -9.08 -5.42 2.50
CA ASP A 154 -10.39 -4.77 2.48
C ASP A 154 -10.87 -4.45 3.91
N ARG A 155 -10.68 -5.39 4.85
CA ARG A 155 -10.96 -5.18 6.29
C ARG A 155 -10.16 -4.02 6.87
N GLN A 156 -8.88 -3.88 6.51
CA GLN A 156 -8.05 -2.74 6.93
C GLN A 156 -8.61 -1.40 6.43
N GLN A 157 -9.02 -1.34 5.15
CA GLN A 157 -9.64 -0.13 4.59
C GLN A 157 -11.02 0.15 5.20
N GLN A 158 -11.80 -0.88 5.52
CA GLN A 158 -13.08 -0.75 6.22
C GLN A 158 -12.87 -0.17 7.61
N VAL A 159 -11.95 -0.73 8.41
CA VAL A 159 -11.66 -0.19 9.74
C VAL A 159 -11.15 1.25 9.66
N LEU A 160 -10.26 1.58 8.73
CA LEU A 160 -9.80 2.95 8.54
C LEU A 160 -10.96 3.92 8.20
N SER A 161 -11.92 3.45 7.40
CA SER A 161 -13.14 4.20 7.10
C SER A 161 -14.02 4.41 8.33
N GLN A 162 -14.12 3.41 9.20
CA GLN A 162 -14.93 3.46 10.42
C GLN A 162 -14.29 4.28 11.53
N ILE A 163 -12.96 4.29 11.62
CA ILE A 163 -12.22 5.26 12.45
C ILE A 163 -12.67 6.67 12.06
N LYS A 164 -12.65 7.02 10.78
CA LYS A 164 -13.09 8.34 10.30
C LYS A 164 -14.55 8.66 10.67
N VAL A 165 -15.46 7.69 10.58
CA VAL A 165 -16.86 7.86 11.05
C VAL A 165 -16.91 8.20 12.54
N LYS A 166 -16.14 7.49 13.38
CA LYS A 166 -16.05 7.77 14.83
C LYS A 166 -15.42 9.14 15.12
N LEU A 167 -14.44 9.54 14.32
CA LEU A 167 -13.80 10.87 14.42
C LEU A 167 -14.75 12.02 14.06
N ASN A 168 -15.77 11.78 13.23
CA ASN A 168 -16.80 12.79 12.92
C ASN A 168 -17.79 12.99 14.08
N GLY A 169 -18.07 11.93 14.86
CA GLY A 169 -18.97 11.99 16.02
C GLY A 169 -18.30 12.48 17.31
N THR A 170 -16.97 12.51 17.35
CA THR A 170 -16.17 12.93 18.50
C THR A 170 -15.54 14.28 18.22
N ASP A 171 -15.41 15.15 19.22
CA ASP A 171 -14.56 16.33 19.07
C ASP A 171 -13.08 15.92 19.12
N ILE A 172 -12.61 15.30 18.05
CA ILE A 172 -11.25 14.79 17.94
C ILE A 172 -10.20 15.90 18.03
N VAL A 173 -10.56 17.14 17.72
CA VAL A 173 -9.64 18.28 17.80
C VAL A 173 -9.25 18.54 19.25
N THR A 174 -10.19 18.39 20.19
CA THR A 174 -9.91 18.53 21.63
C THR A 174 -9.22 17.30 22.22
N LYS A 175 -9.48 16.10 21.69
CA LYS A 175 -8.83 14.85 22.12
C LYS A 175 -7.50 14.53 21.44
N ALA A 176 -7.14 15.23 20.36
CA ALA A 176 -5.94 14.93 19.58
C ALA A 176 -4.65 14.96 20.42
N PRO A 177 -4.41 15.93 21.33
CA PRO A 177 -3.22 15.90 22.18
C PRO A 177 -3.16 14.70 23.12
N GLU A 178 -4.30 14.27 23.66
CA GLU A 178 -4.40 13.08 24.53
C GLU A 178 -4.13 11.81 23.74
N ILE A 179 -4.75 11.67 22.56
CA ILE A 179 -4.49 10.54 21.65
C ILE A 179 -3.03 10.50 21.25
N LEU A 180 -2.43 11.62 20.84
CA LEU A 180 -1.02 11.64 20.46
C LEU A 180 -0.09 11.27 21.62
N LYS A 181 -0.44 11.66 22.85
CA LYS A 181 0.28 11.26 24.05
C LYS A 181 0.11 9.77 24.35
N ASP A 182 -1.09 9.22 24.20
CA ASP A 182 -1.37 7.79 24.45
C ASP A 182 -0.68 6.87 23.43
N LEU A 183 -0.44 7.41 22.24
CA LEU A 183 0.26 6.77 21.14
C LEU A 183 1.77 6.99 21.15
N ASP A 184 2.33 7.64 22.18
CA ASP A 184 3.77 7.81 22.31
C ASP A 184 4.49 6.45 22.22
N GLY A 185 5.50 6.39 21.37
CA GLY A 185 6.23 5.15 21.01
C GLY A 185 5.45 4.10 20.22
N SER A 186 4.16 4.33 19.91
CA SER A 186 3.28 3.38 19.20
C SER A 186 2.73 3.91 17.86
N LEU A 187 2.73 5.22 17.67
CA LEU A 187 2.60 5.92 16.39
C LEU A 187 3.94 6.60 16.09
N LEU A 188 4.52 6.28 14.93
CA LEU A 188 5.76 6.90 14.45
C LEU A 188 5.45 7.57 13.11
N THR A 189 5.73 8.87 13.02
CA THR A 189 5.39 9.71 11.87
C THR A 189 6.36 10.88 11.80
N ASP A 190 6.57 11.40 10.60
CA ASP A 190 7.25 12.66 10.33
C ASP A 190 6.33 13.88 10.38
N LEU A 191 5.02 13.67 10.58
CA LEU A 191 4.05 14.75 10.73
C LEU A 191 4.23 15.48 12.06
N THR A 192 4.25 16.81 11.97
CA THR A 192 4.12 17.67 13.15
C THR A 192 2.71 17.60 13.74
N VAL A 193 2.58 17.96 15.02
CA VAL A 193 1.27 18.06 15.70
C VAL A 193 0.30 18.99 14.95
N ALA A 194 0.81 20.08 14.38
CA ALA A 194 0.01 21.03 13.61
C ALA A 194 -0.49 20.42 12.28
N GLN A 195 0.35 19.65 11.59
CA GLN A 195 -0.06 18.92 10.39
C GLN A 195 -1.09 17.83 10.74
N LEU A 196 -0.87 17.06 11.79
CA LEU A 196 -1.84 16.06 12.26
C LEU A 196 -3.21 16.67 12.58
N ALA A 197 -3.24 17.82 13.25
CA ALA A 197 -4.48 18.55 13.50
C ALA A 197 -5.16 19.01 12.19
N SER A 198 -4.37 19.48 11.22
CA SER A 198 -4.86 19.89 9.90
C SER A 198 -5.44 18.70 9.12
N PHE A 199 -4.77 17.55 9.14
CA PHE A 199 -5.27 16.30 8.57
C PHE A 199 -6.54 15.81 9.25
N ALA A 200 -6.62 15.88 10.58
CA ALA A 200 -7.83 15.52 11.30
C ALA A 200 -9.02 16.42 10.92
N GLN A 201 -8.77 17.73 10.74
CA GLN A 201 -9.79 18.67 10.29
C GLN A 201 -10.23 18.41 8.84
N LEU A 202 -9.28 18.10 7.95
CA LEU A 202 -9.56 17.71 6.57
C LEU A 202 -10.34 16.39 6.50
N ALA A 203 -9.97 15.39 7.31
CA ALA A 203 -10.66 14.11 7.39
C ALA A 203 -12.15 14.26 7.77
N LYS A 204 -12.50 15.29 8.56
CA LYS A 204 -13.90 15.61 8.88
C LYS A 204 -14.72 16.05 7.67
N SER A 205 -14.10 16.76 6.72
CA SER A 205 -14.80 17.25 5.52
C SER A 205 -14.89 16.21 4.40
N VAL A 206 -14.12 15.13 4.47
CA VAL A 206 -14.19 14.03 3.50
C VAL A 206 -15.56 13.37 3.59
N ASP A 207 -16.16 13.00 2.47
CA ASP A 207 -17.35 12.12 2.44
C ASP A 207 -16.88 10.66 2.32
N ILE A 208 -17.22 9.82 3.30
CA ILE A 208 -16.72 8.43 3.34
C ILE A 208 -17.26 7.58 2.18
N ASN A 209 -18.40 7.99 1.61
CA ASN A 209 -19.03 7.32 0.48
C ASN A 209 -18.36 7.68 -0.85
N LYS A 210 -17.52 8.72 -0.87
CA LYS A 210 -16.78 9.18 -2.06
C LYS A 210 -15.30 8.83 -2.03
N VAL A 211 -14.83 8.10 -1.01
CA VAL A 211 -13.45 7.62 -0.95
C VAL A 211 -13.28 6.50 -1.98
N ASP A 212 -12.42 6.72 -2.98
CA ASP A 212 -12.03 5.67 -3.92
C ASP A 212 -11.12 4.67 -3.19
N ARG A 213 -11.49 3.39 -3.23
CA ARG A 213 -10.81 2.31 -2.50
C ARG A 213 -10.29 1.28 -3.47
N VAL A 214 -8.99 1.08 -3.46
CA VAL A 214 -8.30 0.27 -4.45
C VAL A 214 -7.29 -0.61 -3.73
N SER A 215 -7.19 -1.84 -4.21
CA SER A 215 -6.26 -2.82 -3.70
C SER A 215 -5.56 -3.44 -4.89
N PHE A 216 -4.22 -3.40 -4.93
CA PHE A 216 -3.43 -4.02 -6.01
C PHE A 216 -3.34 -5.54 -5.85
N THR A 217 -4.49 -6.15 -5.64
CA THR A 217 -4.67 -7.55 -5.35
C THR A 217 -5.25 -8.26 -6.58
N GLN A 218 -6.53 -8.61 -6.56
CA GLN A 218 -7.19 -9.25 -7.68
C GLN A 218 -7.21 -8.32 -8.90
N ASN A 219 -6.97 -8.87 -10.09
CA ASN A 219 -6.78 -8.18 -11.39
C ASN A 219 -5.47 -7.38 -11.52
N TYR A 220 -4.97 -6.77 -10.44
CA TYR A 220 -3.75 -5.96 -10.47
C TYR A 220 -2.46 -6.74 -10.26
N SER A 221 -2.55 -8.02 -9.93
CA SER A 221 -1.37 -8.85 -9.67
C SER A 221 -1.58 -10.29 -10.09
N SER A 222 -0.49 -11.04 -10.26
CA SER A 222 -0.51 -12.47 -10.60
C SER A 222 0.54 -13.22 -9.78
N PRO A 223 0.24 -14.44 -9.29
CA PRO A 223 1.21 -15.19 -8.51
C PRO A 223 2.45 -15.51 -9.34
N ILE A 224 3.62 -15.39 -8.71
CA ILE A 224 4.88 -15.86 -9.29
C ILE A 224 5.09 -17.28 -8.79
N THR A 225 5.08 -18.24 -9.73
CA THR A 225 5.25 -19.67 -9.43
C THR A 225 6.67 -20.15 -9.69
N THR A 226 7.53 -19.31 -10.27
CA THR A 226 8.94 -19.64 -10.56
C THR A 226 9.83 -19.62 -9.33
N ASN A 227 9.42 -18.93 -8.27
CA ASN A 227 10.14 -18.87 -7.01
C ASN A 227 9.20 -19.39 -5.90
N ASN A 228 9.72 -20.15 -4.94
CA ASN A 228 8.92 -20.68 -3.82
C ASN A 228 8.69 -19.61 -2.73
N LEU A 229 8.63 -18.32 -3.09
CA LEU A 229 8.51 -17.23 -2.12
C LEU A 229 7.05 -16.86 -1.85
N GLY A 230 6.11 -17.31 -2.68
CA GLY A 230 4.69 -16.96 -2.57
C GLY A 230 4.49 -15.45 -2.72
N ASN A 231 5.08 -14.86 -3.76
CA ASN A 231 4.95 -13.44 -4.09
C ASN A 231 4.15 -13.22 -5.39
N PHE A 232 3.80 -11.95 -5.63
CA PHE A 232 2.94 -11.56 -6.74
C PHE A 232 3.63 -10.55 -7.65
N ALA A 233 3.55 -10.77 -8.95
CA ALA A 233 3.99 -9.83 -9.97
C ALA A 233 2.89 -8.77 -10.21
N PRO A 234 3.24 -7.47 -10.29
CA PRO A 234 2.31 -6.41 -10.66
C PRO A 234 1.87 -6.53 -12.13
N ASN A 235 0.57 -6.36 -12.38
CA ASN A 235 0.03 -6.12 -13.71
C ASN A 235 0.22 -4.63 -14.05
N CYS A 236 1.35 -4.30 -14.67
CA CYS A 236 1.71 -2.92 -14.94
C CYS A 236 0.73 -2.16 -15.84
N THR A 237 0.04 -2.83 -16.76
CA THR A 237 -0.97 -2.18 -17.60
C THR A 237 -2.13 -1.65 -16.76
N LEU A 238 -2.66 -2.47 -15.84
CA LEU A 238 -3.78 -2.05 -15.00
C LEU A 238 -3.34 -1.11 -13.87
N ILE A 239 -2.17 -1.36 -13.27
CA ILE A 239 -1.62 -0.52 -12.20
C ILE A 239 -1.35 0.89 -12.70
N THR A 240 -0.63 1.05 -13.83
CA THR A 240 -0.34 2.40 -14.36
C THR A 240 -1.62 3.15 -14.72
N ALA A 241 -2.57 2.49 -15.39
CA ALA A 241 -3.87 3.10 -15.69
C ALA A 241 -4.56 3.61 -14.41
N LYS A 242 -4.54 2.81 -13.34
CA LYS A 242 -5.19 3.17 -12.09
C LYS A 242 -4.44 4.26 -11.31
N ILE A 243 -3.11 4.23 -11.28
CA ILE A 243 -2.30 5.30 -10.66
C ILE A 243 -2.56 6.63 -11.36
N ARG A 244 -2.56 6.64 -12.70
CA ARG A 244 -2.87 7.86 -13.47
C ARG A 244 -4.25 8.42 -13.12
N GLN A 245 -5.25 7.53 -12.96
CA GLN A 245 -6.60 7.93 -12.55
C GLN A 245 -6.63 8.52 -11.14
N MET A 246 -5.95 7.90 -10.18
CA MET A 246 -6.04 8.28 -8.76
C MET A 246 -5.18 9.50 -8.39
N PHE A 247 -3.98 9.60 -8.97
CA PHE A 247 -2.97 10.57 -8.55
C PHE A 247 -2.75 11.69 -9.59
N GLY A 248 -3.28 11.54 -10.82
CA GLY A 248 -3.10 12.55 -11.88
C GLY A 248 -1.66 12.69 -12.38
N ILE A 249 -0.80 11.72 -12.09
CA ILE A 249 0.62 11.70 -12.46
C ILE A 249 0.90 10.87 -13.71
N ASP A 250 2.12 10.97 -14.26
CA ASP A 250 2.63 9.97 -15.20
C ASP A 250 3.24 8.79 -14.42
N PRO A 251 2.54 7.65 -14.33
CA PRO A 251 2.93 6.54 -13.47
C PRO A 251 4.13 5.77 -14.04
N LYS A 252 4.87 5.12 -13.15
CA LYS A 252 5.82 4.06 -13.50
C LYS A 252 5.22 2.71 -13.11
N CYS A 253 5.76 1.65 -13.70
CA CYS A 253 5.59 0.28 -13.19
C CYS A 253 6.72 -0.56 -13.75
N ILE A 254 7.56 -1.11 -12.88
CA ILE A 254 8.64 -2.01 -13.28
C ILE A 254 8.06 -3.43 -13.41
N PRO A 255 8.00 -4.01 -14.62
CA PRO A 255 7.42 -5.34 -14.82
C PRO A 255 8.23 -6.41 -14.09
N GLN A 256 7.51 -7.37 -13.51
CA GLN A 256 8.10 -8.54 -12.85
C GLN A 256 7.74 -9.78 -13.65
N ALA A 257 8.67 -10.73 -13.77
CA ALA A 257 8.43 -11.96 -14.50
C ALA A 257 7.40 -12.83 -13.76
N ALA A 258 6.13 -12.77 -14.19
CA ALA A 258 5.11 -13.78 -13.90
C ALA A 258 5.23 -14.92 -14.92
N THR A 259 4.97 -16.17 -14.52
CA THR A 259 4.81 -17.24 -15.51
C THR A 259 3.60 -16.96 -16.39
N SER A 260 3.78 -17.00 -17.72
CA SER A 260 2.66 -17.07 -18.66
C SER A 260 1.94 -18.41 -18.51
N GLU A 261 0.73 -18.40 -17.95
CA GLU A 261 -0.28 -19.43 -18.21
C GLU A 261 -1.64 -18.79 -18.43
N ASN A 262 -1.78 -18.15 -19.59
CA ASN A 262 -2.74 -18.53 -20.62
C ASN A 262 -2.73 -17.42 -21.66
N THR A 263 -2.21 -17.76 -22.85
CA THR A 263 -2.58 -17.07 -24.07
C THR A 263 -4.08 -17.24 -24.23
N GLY A 264 -4.85 -16.30 -23.69
CA GLY A 264 -6.27 -16.18 -23.95
C GLY A 264 -6.40 -16.12 -25.47
N THR A 265 -6.91 -17.21 -26.02
CA THR A 265 -7.20 -17.34 -27.43
C THR A 265 -8.14 -16.20 -27.76
N SER A 266 -7.65 -15.23 -28.53
CA SER A 266 -8.50 -14.22 -29.16
C SER A 266 -9.48 -14.97 -30.04
N VAL A 267 -10.67 -15.26 -29.52
CA VAL A 267 -11.83 -15.55 -30.36
C VAL A 267 -12.26 -14.19 -30.89
N ALA A 268 -11.59 -13.77 -31.96
CA ALA A 268 -12.00 -12.62 -32.74
C ALA A 268 -13.45 -12.86 -33.19
N GLN A 269 -14.36 -12.00 -32.72
CA GLN A 269 -15.71 -11.91 -33.26
C GLN A 269 -15.61 -11.55 -34.74
N SER A 270 -16.00 -12.49 -35.58
CA SER A 270 -16.11 -12.29 -37.03
C SER A 270 -17.37 -11.48 -37.31
N GLN A 271 -17.18 -10.30 -37.90
CA GLN A 271 -18.24 -9.60 -38.63
C GLN A 271 -17.75 -9.41 -40.07
N PRO A 272 -18.57 -9.75 -41.09
CA PRO A 272 -18.10 -9.88 -42.46
C PRO A 272 -17.99 -8.50 -43.13
N ALA A 273 -16.77 -8.14 -43.57
CA ALA A 273 -16.55 -7.01 -44.46
C ALA A 273 -15.98 -7.51 -45.80
N ILE A 274 -16.84 -7.40 -46.80
CA ILE A 274 -16.72 -7.41 -48.25
C ILE A 274 -15.28 -7.33 -48.80
N ALA A 275 -14.96 -8.30 -49.66
CA ALA A 275 -13.71 -8.39 -50.43
C ALA A 275 -13.64 -7.35 -51.56
N THR A 276 -12.46 -6.75 -51.74
CA THR A 276 -11.99 -6.26 -53.04
C THR A 276 -10.49 -6.49 -53.18
N ASN A 277 -10.14 -7.23 -54.22
CA ASN A 277 -8.79 -7.57 -54.66
C ASN A 277 -7.98 -6.33 -55.07
N THR A 278 -6.68 -6.28 -54.73
CA THR A 278 -5.65 -5.85 -55.69
C THR A 278 -4.25 -6.28 -55.25
N THR A 279 -3.46 -6.60 -56.26
CA THR A 279 -2.18 -7.31 -56.34
C THR A 279 -0.93 -6.43 -56.17
N ALA A 280 0.17 -7.09 -55.75
CA ALA A 280 1.59 -6.82 -56.05
C ALA A 280 2.23 -5.58 -55.37
N SER A 281 3.52 -5.52 -55.01
CA SER A 281 4.73 -6.35 -55.21
C SER A 281 5.84 -5.84 -54.26
N VAL A 282 6.76 -6.72 -53.87
CA VAL A 282 8.02 -6.41 -53.13
C VAL A 282 9.08 -5.88 -54.10
N PRO A 283 9.98 -4.97 -53.67
CA PRO A 283 11.40 -5.32 -53.75
C PRO A 283 12.22 -4.98 -52.50
N VAL A 284 13.25 -5.79 -52.34
CA VAL A 284 14.34 -5.79 -51.37
C VAL A 284 15.35 -4.68 -51.72
N THR A 285 15.94 -4.01 -50.72
CA THR A 285 17.36 -3.62 -50.76
C THR A 285 17.94 -3.44 -49.36
N SER A 286 19.14 -3.99 -49.22
CA SER A 286 20.03 -4.10 -48.06
C SER A 286 20.86 -2.85 -47.79
N SER A 287 21.23 -2.62 -46.52
CA SER A 287 22.62 -2.28 -46.15
C SER A 287 22.87 -2.34 -44.64
N PHE A 288 23.82 -3.22 -44.29
CA PHE A 288 24.76 -3.24 -43.17
C PHE A 288 25.29 -1.83 -42.73
N HIS A 289 25.80 -1.55 -41.52
CA HIS A 289 26.88 -2.22 -40.79
C HIS A 289 27.06 -1.59 -39.37
N THR A 290 27.42 -2.46 -38.40
CA THR A 290 28.43 -2.30 -37.32
C THR A 290 28.48 -1.06 -36.39
N GLY A 291 28.60 -1.33 -35.08
CA GLY A 291 29.47 -0.52 -34.22
C GLY A 291 29.07 -0.44 -32.75
N SER A 292 29.66 -1.33 -31.94
CA SER A 292 29.65 -1.35 -30.47
C SER A 292 30.27 -0.09 -29.85
N GLY A 293 29.86 0.27 -28.62
CA GLY A 293 30.61 1.22 -27.81
C GLY A 293 29.88 1.69 -26.55
N TYR A 294 30.08 0.98 -25.45
CA TYR A 294 29.82 1.48 -24.10
C TYR A 294 30.82 2.58 -23.74
N GLN A 295 30.39 3.66 -23.08
CA GLN A 295 31.18 4.30 -22.01
C GLN A 295 30.35 5.25 -21.13
N LEU A 296 30.61 5.14 -19.82
CA LEU A 296 30.10 5.93 -18.70
C LEU A 296 31.04 7.09 -18.33
N ALA A 297 30.47 8.07 -17.60
CA ALA A 297 31.11 9.09 -16.73
C ALA A 297 31.73 10.32 -17.43
N CYS A 298 31.70 11.55 -16.93
CA CYS A 298 31.16 12.19 -15.72
C CYS A 298 31.21 13.73 -15.85
N LEU A 299 30.40 14.43 -15.05
CA LEU A 299 30.56 15.79 -14.48
C LEU A 299 30.87 17.01 -15.40
N ASN A 300 29.98 18.01 -15.34
CA ASN A 300 30.41 19.39 -15.12
C ASN A 300 29.36 20.22 -14.38
N ALA A 301 29.85 20.99 -13.42
CA ALA A 301 29.12 21.96 -12.62
C ALA A 301 28.74 23.20 -13.45
N GLY A 302 27.54 23.72 -13.20
CA GLY A 302 27.08 25.00 -13.74
C GLY A 302 25.97 25.56 -12.87
N THR A 303 26.23 26.72 -12.28
CA THR A 303 25.32 27.52 -11.43
C THR A 303 24.33 28.35 -12.25
N ALA A 304 23.29 28.84 -11.55
CA ALA A 304 22.24 29.81 -11.93
C ALA A 304 20.90 29.15 -12.35
N THR A 305 19.72 29.61 -11.94
CA THR A 305 19.30 30.88 -11.33
C THR A 305 17.97 30.63 -10.60
N ILE A 306 17.75 31.31 -9.46
CA ILE A 306 16.48 31.28 -8.72
C ILE A 306 15.39 31.94 -9.58
N SER A 307 14.34 31.20 -9.90
CA SER A 307 13.08 31.76 -10.42
C SER A 307 11.95 31.38 -9.46
N ASN A 308 11.43 32.40 -8.78
CA ASN A 308 10.23 32.33 -7.96
C ASN A 308 9.04 31.92 -8.84
N LYS A 309 8.55 30.70 -8.66
CA LYS A 309 7.17 30.35 -8.95
C LYS A 309 6.67 29.39 -7.86
N THR A 310 6.30 29.99 -6.75
CA THR A 310 5.41 29.42 -5.74
C THR A 310 4.17 28.86 -6.43
N THR A 311 4.15 27.55 -6.60
CA THR A 311 2.95 26.78 -6.90
C THR A 311 2.93 25.70 -5.84
N PHE A 312 2.06 25.87 -4.84
CA PHE A 312 1.75 24.80 -3.89
C PHE A 312 1.12 23.66 -4.71
N GLY A 313 1.94 22.66 -5.04
CA GLY A 313 1.45 21.43 -5.64
C GLY A 313 0.68 20.65 -4.59
N ASN A 314 -0.55 20.27 -4.91
CA ASN A 314 -1.28 19.25 -4.17
C ASN A 314 -0.43 17.98 -4.14
N LEU A 315 -0.04 17.51 -2.96
CA LEU A 315 0.59 16.21 -2.71
C LEU A 315 0.57 16.05 -1.19
N MET A 316 -0.41 15.29 -0.68
CA MET A 316 -0.42 14.85 0.71
C MET A 316 -0.76 13.36 0.67
N ASP A 317 0.22 12.56 0.30
CA ASP A 317 0.14 11.11 0.34
C ASP A 317 0.66 10.62 1.70
N LEU A 318 -0.23 10.03 2.51
CA LEU A 318 0.10 9.41 3.79
C LEU A 318 0.21 7.89 3.62
N MET A 319 1.40 7.35 3.80
CA MET A 319 1.59 5.91 3.89
C MET A 319 1.19 5.42 5.29
N LEU A 320 0.03 4.78 5.41
CA LEU A 320 -0.34 4.02 6.60
C LEU A 320 0.22 2.60 6.47
N LEU A 321 1.35 2.38 7.11
CA LEU A 321 2.01 1.09 7.10
C LEU A 321 1.62 0.32 8.36
N THR A 322 0.53 -0.42 8.27
CA THR A 322 0.20 -1.47 9.26
C THR A 322 1.04 -2.70 8.92
N VAL A 323 2.25 -2.83 9.50
CA VAL A 323 2.88 -4.15 9.45
C VAL A 323 2.17 -5.07 10.42
N SER A 324 1.29 -5.92 9.89
CA SER A 324 0.88 -7.12 10.60
C SER A 324 1.91 -8.21 10.36
N GLY A 325 2.93 -8.24 11.22
CA GLY A 325 3.93 -9.29 11.31
C GLY A 325 4.61 -9.21 12.66
N SER A 326 4.61 -10.30 13.43
CA SER A 326 5.33 -10.38 14.70
C SER A 326 6.84 -10.33 14.40
N PHE A 327 7.43 -9.13 14.43
CA PHE A 327 8.85 -8.91 14.13
C PHE A 327 9.81 -9.48 15.17
N THR A 328 9.31 -10.11 16.23
CA THR A 328 10.18 -10.74 17.21
C THR A 328 10.88 -11.99 16.65
N ALA A 329 10.53 -12.46 15.43
CA ALA A 329 11.14 -13.65 14.79
C ALA A 329 12.54 -13.45 14.22
N MET A 330 13.06 -12.22 14.21
CA MET A 330 14.46 -11.95 13.89
C MET A 330 15.22 -11.51 15.14
N GLY A 331 15.29 -12.43 16.09
CA GLY A 331 16.26 -12.38 17.17
C GLY A 331 17.58 -13.01 16.72
N LYS A 332 18.46 -12.20 16.14
CA LYS A 332 19.90 -12.15 16.41
C LYS A 332 20.51 -10.93 15.72
#